data_AF-A0A7L0B2R8-F1
#
_entry.id   AF-A0A7L0B2R8-F1
#
_cell.length_a   1.000
_cell.length_b   1.000
_cell.length_c   1.000
_cell.angle_alpha   90.00
_cell.angle_beta   90.00
_cell.angle_gamma   90.00
#
_symmetry.space_group_name_H-M   'P 1'
#
loop_
_entity.id
_entity.type
_entity.pdbx_description
1 polymer ?
#
loop_
_entity_poly.entity_id
_entity_poly.type
_entity_poly.pdbx_seq_one_letter_code
_entity_poly.pdbx_strand_id
1 'polypeptide(L)'
;TLLRRPAVLAAVADRSTPARQSHSPPQQGHGSSKAASLHWTSERAVSVLLLGLLPAAYLYPGPAMDYSLAAALTLHGHWGLGQIITDYVHGDTPIKLANTGLYVLSAVTFAGLCYFNYYDVGICKAVAMLWSL
;
A
#
# COMPACT_ATOMS: atom_id res chain seq x y z
N THR A 1 -38.53 70.82 -2.57
CA THR A 1 -39.62 70.09 -1.87
C THR A 1 -39.11 68.70 -1.51
N LEU A 2 -38.26 68.56 -0.49
CA LEU A 2 -38.61 68.16 0.89
C LEU A 2 -39.59 66.96 0.98
N LEU A 3 -39.06 65.75 1.20
CA LEU A 3 -39.63 64.73 2.10
C LEU A 3 -38.59 63.60 2.31
N ARG A 4 -37.78 63.67 3.38
CA ARG A 4 -37.97 63.06 4.71
C ARG A 4 -37.52 61.59 4.78
N ARG A 5 -36.26 61.40 5.21
CA ARG A 5 -35.70 60.13 5.71
C ARG A 5 -36.40 59.72 7.01
N PRO A 6 -36.73 58.43 7.24
CA PRO A 6 -36.95 57.93 8.58
C PRO A 6 -35.60 57.44 9.15
N ALA A 7 -35.19 58.05 10.26
CA ALA A 7 -34.21 57.48 11.16
C ALA A 7 -34.92 56.38 11.97
N VAL A 8 -34.42 55.15 11.89
CA VAL A 8 -34.73 54.11 12.88
C VAL A 8 -33.40 53.71 13.50
N LEU A 9 -33.17 54.19 14.71
CA LEU A 9 -32.20 53.62 15.65
C LEU A 9 -32.59 52.15 15.85
N ALA A 10 -31.78 51.22 15.37
CA ALA A 10 -31.80 49.85 15.83
C ALA A 10 -30.50 49.60 16.58
N ALA A 11 -30.66 49.31 17.87
CA ALA A 11 -29.61 49.07 18.83
C ALA A 11 -28.55 48.10 18.30
N VAL A 12 -27.28 48.47 18.49
CA VAL A 12 -26.14 47.54 18.44
C VAL A 12 -26.35 46.57 19.60
N ALA A 13 -27.01 45.46 19.32
CA ALA A 13 -26.97 44.28 20.15
C ALA A 13 -25.67 43.54 19.80
N ASP A 14 -24.66 43.74 20.65
CA ASP A 14 -23.47 42.90 20.75
C ASP A 14 -23.92 41.44 20.84
N ARG A 15 -23.77 40.71 19.73
CA ARG A 15 -24.14 39.29 19.62
C ARG A 15 -22.88 38.44 19.69
N SER A 16 -22.17 38.57 20.80
CA SER A 16 -21.09 37.68 21.19
C SER A 16 -21.65 36.39 21.80
N THR A 17 -21.88 35.35 20.98
CA THR A 17 -22.24 33.99 21.45
C THR A 17 -21.82 32.94 20.41
N PRO A 18 -21.39 31.74 20.83
CA PRO A 18 -19.98 31.33 20.82
C PRO A 18 -19.64 30.38 19.67
N ALA A 19 -18.34 30.24 19.40
CA ALA A 19 -17.81 29.14 18.60
C ALA A 19 -18.39 27.82 19.12
N ARG A 20 -19.10 27.10 18.24
CA ARG A 20 -19.57 25.73 18.48
C ARG A 20 -18.35 24.84 18.65
N GLN A 21 -17.86 24.73 19.89
CA GLN A 21 -16.95 23.68 20.30
C GLN A 21 -17.72 22.36 20.23
N SER A 22 -17.70 21.70 19.07
CA SER A 22 -17.98 20.29 18.97
C SER A 22 -16.81 19.51 19.58
N HIS A 23 -16.66 19.60 20.89
CA HIS A 23 -15.91 18.63 21.67
C HIS A 23 -16.75 17.36 21.76
N SER A 24 -16.65 16.54 20.72
CA SER A 24 -16.96 15.12 20.86
C SER A 24 -16.01 14.55 21.93
N PRO A 25 -16.49 13.78 22.92
CA PRO A 25 -15.58 13.06 23.81
C PRO A 25 -14.66 12.17 22.96
N PRO A 26 -13.38 11.96 23.35
CA PRO A 26 -12.57 10.98 22.67
C PRO A 26 -13.33 9.66 22.74
N GLN A 27 -13.65 9.11 21.58
CA GLN A 27 -14.28 7.80 21.46
C GLN A 27 -13.29 6.78 22.04
N GLN A 28 -13.43 6.50 23.33
CA GLN A 28 -12.69 5.45 24.02
C GLN A 28 -13.13 4.11 23.41
N GLY A 29 -12.17 3.35 22.88
CA GLY A 29 -12.35 1.91 22.69
C GLY A 29 -12.35 1.38 21.25
N HIS A 30 -11.53 1.90 20.35
CA HIS A 30 -10.94 1.03 19.33
C HIS A 30 -9.48 0.85 19.73
N GLY A 31 -9.09 -0.35 20.17
CA GLY A 31 -7.69 -0.66 20.42
C GLY A 31 -6.88 -0.23 19.20
N SER A 32 -5.90 0.65 19.39
CA SER A 32 -5.09 1.21 18.31
C SER A 32 -4.28 0.08 17.67
N SER A 33 -4.87 -0.60 16.68
CA SER A 33 -4.22 -1.68 15.95
C SER A 33 -3.02 -1.11 15.22
N LYS A 34 -1.83 -1.69 15.48
CA LYS A 34 -0.60 -1.31 14.79
C LYS A 34 -0.49 -1.92 13.39
N ALA A 35 -1.52 -2.59 12.89
CA ALA A 35 -1.50 -3.33 11.62
C ALA A 35 -1.01 -2.48 10.44
N ALA A 36 -1.54 -1.27 10.26
CA ALA A 36 -1.12 -0.38 9.16
C ALA A 36 0.36 0.02 9.27
N SER A 37 0.83 0.38 10.46
CA SER A 37 2.24 0.73 10.69
C SER A 37 3.18 -0.48 10.53
N LEU A 38 2.74 -1.67 10.95
CA LEU A 38 3.49 -2.91 10.77
C LEU A 38 3.55 -3.31 9.29
N HIS A 39 2.47 -3.13 8.54
CA HIS A 39 2.43 -3.35 7.10
C HIS A 39 3.43 -2.45 6.38
N TRP A 40 3.39 -1.14 6.66
CA TRP A 40 4.35 -0.19 6.10
C TRP A 40 5.80 -0.57 6.41
N THR A 41 6.08 -0.93 7.66
CA THR A 41 7.42 -1.36 8.08
C THR A 41 7.85 -2.65 7.37
N SER A 42 6.93 -3.60 7.20
CA SER A 42 7.20 -4.87 6.50
C SER A 42 7.50 -4.67 5.02
N GLU A 43 6.82 -3.76 4.35
CA GLU A 43 7.14 -3.39 2.96
C GLU A 43 8.58 -2.90 2.83
N ARG A 44 9.03 -2.04 3.76
CA ARG A 44 10.41 -1.55 3.75
C ARG A 44 11.40 -2.67 4.02
N ALA A 45 11.10 -3.55 4.98
CA ALA A 45 11.94 -4.70 5.29
C ALA A 45 12.11 -5.64 4.08
N VAL A 46 11.02 -5.98 3.40
CA VAL A 46 11.08 -6.81 2.18
C VAL A 46 11.79 -6.10 1.04
N SER A 47 11.65 -4.77 0.93
CA SER A 47 12.41 -3.98 -0.07
C SER A 47 13.92 -4.04 0.17
N VAL A 48 14.37 -3.88 1.42
CA VAL A 48 15.79 -4.01 1.80
C VAL A 48 16.28 -5.44 1.62
N LEU A 49 15.47 -6.43 1.98
CA LEU A 49 15.78 -7.84 1.73
C LEU A 49 15.99 -8.10 0.24
N LEU A 50 15.05 -7.68 -0.61
CA LEU A 50 15.16 -7.85 -2.06
C LEU A 50 16.40 -7.15 -2.62
N LEU A 51 16.68 -5.92 -2.16
CA LEU A 51 17.89 -5.19 -2.53
C LEU A 51 19.17 -5.97 -2.18
N GLY A 52 19.21 -6.62 -1.02
CA GLY A 52 20.34 -7.47 -0.60
C GLY A 52 20.41 -8.81 -1.34
N LEU A 53 19.27 -9.38 -1.71
CA LEU A 53 19.21 -10.65 -2.45
C LEU A 53 19.78 -10.53 -3.87
N LEU A 54 19.67 -9.37 -4.53
CA LEU A 54 20.22 -9.18 -5.88
C LEU A 54 21.74 -9.41 -5.98
N PRO A 55 22.60 -8.70 -5.20
CA PRO A 55 24.03 -9.00 -5.19
C PRO A 55 24.34 -10.37 -4.60
N ALA A 56 23.58 -10.84 -3.60
CA ALA A 56 23.79 -12.16 -3.02
C ALA A 56 23.55 -13.29 -4.04
N ALA A 57 22.55 -13.17 -4.90
CA ALA A 57 22.26 -14.12 -5.96
C ALA A 57 23.35 -14.19 -7.03
N TYR A 58 24.03 -13.06 -7.29
CA TYR A 58 25.19 -13.03 -8.16
C TYR A 58 26.40 -13.76 -7.55
N LEU A 59 26.67 -13.53 -6.26
CA LEU A 59 27.83 -14.09 -5.56
C LEU A 59 27.64 -15.56 -5.14
N TYR A 60 26.42 -15.94 -4.78
CA TYR A 60 26.08 -17.23 -4.17
C TYR A 60 24.84 -17.87 -4.84
N PRO A 61 24.89 -18.16 -6.16
CA PRO A 61 23.75 -18.75 -6.85
C PRO A 61 23.44 -20.16 -6.31
N GLY A 62 22.15 -20.48 -6.17
CA GLY A 62 21.70 -21.80 -5.77
C GLY A 62 20.25 -21.81 -5.25
N PRO A 63 19.71 -22.99 -4.88
CA PRO A 63 18.28 -23.16 -4.60
C PRO A 63 17.76 -22.25 -3.49
N ALA A 64 18.54 -22.03 -2.43
CA ALA A 64 18.15 -21.13 -1.34
C ALA A 64 17.97 -19.69 -1.84
N MET A 65 18.83 -19.22 -2.74
CA MET A 65 18.69 -17.89 -3.36
C MET A 65 17.55 -17.84 -4.35
N ASP A 66 17.36 -18.89 -5.15
CA ASP A 66 16.26 -18.98 -6.11
C ASP A 66 14.89 -18.89 -5.42
N TYR A 67 14.67 -19.65 -4.35
CA TYR A 67 13.42 -19.58 -3.58
C TYR A 67 13.26 -18.28 -2.80
N SER A 68 14.36 -17.74 -2.25
CA SER A 68 14.32 -16.44 -1.55
C SER A 68 13.97 -15.31 -2.50
N LEU A 69 14.54 -15.30 -3.70
CA LEU A 69 14.20 -14.35 -4.77
C LEU A 69 12.75 -14.52 -5.20
N ALA A 70 12.29 -15.75 -5.45
CA ALA A 70 10.90 -16.01 -5.82
C ALA A 70 9.91 -15.45 -4.78
N ALA A 71 10.18 -15.67 -3.49
CA ALA A 71 9.35 -15.17 -2.40
C ALA A 71 9.41 -13.64 -2.28
N ALA A 72 10.61 -13.07 -2.21
CA ALA A 72 10.80 -11.63 -2.01
C ALA A 72 10.26 -10.81 -3.20
N LEU A 73 10.53 -11.24 -4.44
CA LEU A 73 10.05 -10.57 -5.65
C LEU A 73 8.52 -10.60 -5.71
N THR A 74 7.91 -11.76 -5.47
CA THR A 74 6.45 -11.89 -5.52
C THR A 74 5.76 -11.11 -4.42
N LEU A 75 6.28 -11.14 -3.19
CA LEU A 75 5.70 -10.41 -2.06
C LEU A 75 5.85 -8.89 -2.21
N HIS A 76 7.04 -8.43 -2.62
CA HIS A 76 7.30 -7.01 -2.89
C HIS A 76 6.37 -6.49 -4.00
N GLY A 77 6.23 -7.24 -5.09
CA GLY A 77 5.31 -6.92 -6.18
C GLY A 77 3.85 -6.91 -5.75
N HIS A 78 3.42 -7.89 -4.94
CA HIS A 78 2.05 -7.97 -4.43
C HIS A 78 1.67 -6.72 -3.62
N TRP A 79 2.49 -6.32 -2.65
CA TRP A 79 2.21 -5.11 -1.87
C TRP A 79 2.33 -3.83 -2.70
N GLY A 80 3.30 -3.73 -3.61
CA GLY A 80 3.44 -2.58 -4.51
C GLY A 80 2.22 -2.39 -5.42
N LEU A 81 1.72 -3.47 -6.02
CA LEU A 81 0.48 -3.43 -6.81
C LEU A 81 -0.75 -3.16 -5.94
N GLY A 82 -0.77 -3.66 -4.69
CA GLY A 82 -1.81 -3.34 -3.73
C GLY A 82 -1.94 -1.84 -3.45
N GLN A 83 -0.82 -1.11 -3.38
CA GLN A 83 -0.82 0.35 -3.26
C GLN A 83 -1.42 1.01 -4.51
N ILE A 84 -1.04 0.55 -5.72
CA ILE A 84 -1.62 1.05 -6.97
C ILE A 84 -3.15 0.83 -7.01
N ILE A 85 -3.62 -0.35 -6.62
CA ILE A 85 -5.06 -0.62 -6.54
C ILE A 85 -5.73 0.32 -5.54
N THR A 86 -5.14 0.49 -4.36
CA THR A 86 -5.65 1.39 -3.31
C THR A 86 -5.75 2.84 -3.78
N ASP A 87 -4.77 3.32 -4.55
CA ASP A 87 -4.70 4.71 -4.99
C ASP A 87 -5.63 5.03 -6.16
N TYR A 88 -5.89 4.07 -7.06
CA TYR A 88 -6.52 4.34 -8.35
C TYR A 88 -7.84 3.59 -8.62
N VAL A 89 -8.12 2.49 -7.93
CA VAL A 89 -9.37 1.73 -8.13
C VAL A 89 -10.40 2.19 -7.11
N HIS A 90 -11.54 2.67 -7.59
CA HIS A 90 -12.58 3.25 -6.75
C HIS A 90 -13.87 2.42 -6.79
N GLY A 91 -14.56 2.35 -5.66
CA GLY A 91 -15.82 1.62 -5.48
C GLY A 91 -15.62 0.20 -4.96
N ASP A 92 -16.55 -0.24 -4.10
CA ASP A 92 -16.41 -1.49 -3.34
C ASP A 92 -16.28 -2.73 -4.23
N THR A 93 -17.06 -2.82 -5.30
CA THR A 93 -17.04 -3.97 -6.22
C THR A 93 -15.75 -4.01 -7.06
N PRO A 94 -15.35 -2.93 -7.75
CA PRO A 94 -14.05 -2.88 -8.45
C PRO A 94 -12.86 -3.17 -7.54
N ILE A 95 -12.82 -2.62 -6.32
CA ILE A 95 -11.73 -2.85 -5.36
C ILE A 95 -11.63 -4.32 -4.97
N LYS A 96 -12.76 -4.97 -4.67
CA LYS A 96 -12.77 -6.41 -4.33
C LYS A 96 -12.31 -7.27 -5.50
N LEU A 97 -12.78 -6.98 -6.71
CA LEU A 97 -12.39 -7.70 -7.91
C LEU A 97 -10.89 -7.53 -8.21
N ALA A 98 -10.39 -6.30 -8.15
CA ALA A 98 -8.97 -6.00 -8.38
C ALA A 98 -8.07 -6.70 -7.36
N ASN A 99 -8.42 -6.65 -6.07
CA ASN A 99 -7.66 -7.35 -5.02
C ASN A 99 -7.71 -8.88 -5.21
N THR A 100 -8.86 -9.43 -5.60
CA THR A 100 -8.99 -10.88 -5.88
C THR A 100 -8.09 -11.27 -7.06
N GLY A 101 -8.11 -10.49 -8.13
CA GLY A 101 -7.21 -10.68 -9.28
C GLY A 101 -5.74 -10.58 -8.88
N LEU A 102 -5.38 -9.63 -8.02
CA LEU A 102 -4.02 -9.48 -7.49
C LEU A 102 -3.59 -10.70 -6.67
N TYR A 103 -4.46 -11.25 -5.80
CA TYR A 103 -4.16 -12.47 -5.05
C TYR A 103 -3.94 -13.67 -5.98
N VAL A 104 -4.80 -13.86 -6.98
CA VAL A 104 -4.65 -14.94 -7.97
C VAL A 104 -3.36 -14.78 -8.75
N LEU A 105 -3.08 -13.56 -9.25
CA LEU A 105 -1.86 -13.26 -9.99
C LEU A 105 -0.61 -13.56 -9.16
N SER A 106 -0.56 -13.09 -7.92
CA SER A 106 0.59 -13.32 -7.05
C SER A 106 0.75 -14.79 -6.67
N ALA A 107 -0.34 -15.51 -6.40
CA ALA A 107 -0.30 -16.95 -6.10
C ALA A 107 0.23 -17.76 -7.30
N VAL A 108 -0.30 -17.50 -8.51
CA VAL A 108 0.16 -18.15 -9.74
C VAL A 108 1.61 -17.79 -10.04
N THR A 109 2.01 -16.53 -9.84
CA THR A 109 3.39 -16.09 -10.04
C THR A 109 4.34 -16.82 -9.09
N PHE A 110 4.04 -16.84 -7.79
CA PHE A 110 4.88 -17.52 -6.80
C PHE A 110 4.96 -19.02 -7.05
N ALA A 111 3.82 -19.65 -7.35
CA ALA A 111 3.78 -21.07 -7.68
C ALA A 111 4.57 -21.39 -8.95
N GLY A 112 4.44 -20.56 -9.99
CA GLY A 112 5.18 -20.69 -11.24
C GLY A 112 6.69 -20.54 -11.05
N LEU A 113 7.12 -19.55 -10.25
CA LEU A 113 8.54 -19.39 -9.91
C LEU A 113 9.07 -20.55 -9.06
N CYS A 114 8.28 -21.04 -8.09
CA CYS A 114 8.65 -22.21 -7.30
C CYS A 114 8.74 -23.48 -8.17
N TYR A 115 7.81 -23.64 -9.12
CA TYR A 115 7.80 -24.74 -10.07
C TYR A 115 9.04 -24.67 -10.98
N PHE A 116 9.35 -23.50 -11.52
CA PHE A 116 10.55 -23.27 -12.33
C PHE A 116 11.84 -23.55 -11.54
N ASN A 117 11.90 -23.15 -10.27
CA ASN A 117 13.03 -23.44 -9.40
C ASN A 117 13.18 -24.93 -9.05
N TYR A 118 12.08 -25.69 -9.06
CA TYR A 118 12.08 -27.10 -8.68
C TYR A 118 12.30 -28.05 -9.87
N TYR A 119 11.65 -27.77 -10.99
CA TYR A 119 11.60 -28.65 -12.17
C TYR A 119 12.44 -28.17 -13.35
N ASP A 120 12.98 -26.95 -13.28
CA ASP A 120 13.83 -26.36 -14.31
C ASP A 120 15.15 -25.85 -13.70
N VAL A 121 15.93 -25.08 -14.46
CA VAL A 121 17.27 -24.62 -14.08
C VAL A 121 17.32 -23.67 -12.88
N GLY A 122 16.20 -23.05 -12.50
CA GLY A 122 16.11 -22.04 -11.43
C GLY A 122 16.51 -20.62 -11.86
N ILE A 123 16.00 -19.62 -11.13
CA ILE A 123 16.07 -18.19 -11.50
C ILE A 123 17.50 -17.72 -11.76
N CYS A 124 18.43 -17.96 -10.83
CA CYS A 124 19.81 -17.47 -10.92
C CYS A 124 20.51 -18.04 -12.16
N LYS A 125 20.36 -19.35 -12.39
CA LYS A 125 20.99 -20.01 -13.54
C LYS A 125 20.32 -19.62 -14.86
N ALA A 126 18.99 -19.46 -14.87
CA ALA A 126 18.25 -19.00 -16.03
C ALA A 126 18.73 -17.62 -16.49
N VAL A 127 18.89 -16.66 -15.56
CA VAL A 127 19.41 -15.33 -15.86
C VAL A 127 20.84 -15.42 -16.41
N ALA A 128 21.70 -16.26 -15.81
CA ALA A 128 23.07 -16.44 -16.30
C ALA A 128 23.11 -17.04 -17.72
N MET A 129 22.25 -18.02 -18.03
CA MET A 129 22.12 -18.60 -19.37
C MET A 129 21.59 -17.57 -20.37
N LEU A 130 20.58 -16.80 -19.99
CA LEU A 130 20.01 -15.74 -20.82
C LEU A 130 21.05 -14.67 -21.18
N TRP A 131 21.92 -14.31 -20.22
CA TRP A 131 22.98 -13.32 -20.44
C TRP A 131 24.20 -13.86 -21.21
N SER A 132 24.21 -15.16 -21.52
CA SER A 132 25.25 -15.80 -22.35
C SER A 132 24.84 -16.01 -23.80
N LEU A 133 23.64 -15.56 -24.18
CA LEU A 133 23.16 -15.48 -25.57
C LEU A 133 23.82 -14.31 -26.31
#